data_AF-A0A2P1BNE7-F1
#
_entry.id   AF-A0A2P1BNE7-F1
#
_cell.length_a   1.000
_cell.length_b   1.000
_cell.length_c   1.000
_cell.angle_alpha   90.00
_cell.angle_beta   90.00
_cell.angle_gamma   90.00
#
_symmetry.space_group_name_H-M   'P 1'
#
loop_
_entity.id
_entity.type
_entity.pdbx_description
1 polymer ?
#
loop_
_entity_poly.entity_id
_entity_poly.type
_entity_poly.pdbx_seq_one_letter_code
_entity_poly.pdbx_strand_id
1 'polypeptide(L)' 'MPKALVQELGSLAFVERAENVVLIGPSGIGKTHLAIALGYKAAQAGSRHASSRQPT' A
#
# COMPACT_ATOMS: atom_id res chain seq x y z
N MET A 1 2.01 6.19 15.28
CA MET A 1 1.00 5.66 14.34
C MET A 1 0.38 4.41 14.94
N PRO A 2 -0.96 4.27 14.95
CA PRO A 2 -1.61 3.09 15.53
C PRO A 2 -1.27 1.81 14.76
N LYS A 3 -0.98 0.72 15.48
CA LYS A 3 -0.63 -0.58 14.88
C LYS A 3 -1.75 -1.13 13.98
N ALA A 4 -3.00 -0.99 14.41
CA ALA A 4 -4.17 -1.46 13.66
C ALA A 4 -4.26 -0.82 12.27
N LEU A 5 -4.08 0.51 12.18
CA LEU A 5 -4.07 1.23 10.90
C LEU A 5 -2.94 0.74 9.97
N VAL A 6 -1.75 0.50 10.51
CA VAL A 6 -0.62 -0.03 9.73
C VAL A 6 -0.93 -1.43 9.19
N GLN A 7 -1.57 -2.28 9.98
CA GLN A 7 -2.00 -3.62 9.56
C GLN A 7 -3.09 -3.56 8.49
N GLU A 8 -4.08 -2.68 8.65
CA GLU A 8 -5.15 -2.46 7.68
C GLU A 8 -4.62 -1.97 6.34
N LEU A 9 -3.80 -0.91 6.34
CA LEU A 9 -3.15 -0.40 5.12
C LEU A 9 -2.26 -1.47 4.49
N GLY A 10 -1.64 -2.32 5.31
CA GLY A 10 -0.86 -3.46 4.86
C GLY A 10 -1.65 -4.50 4.06
N SER A 11 -2.98 -4.56 4.18
CA SER A 11 -3.82 -5.43 3.34
C SER A 11 -3.88 -4.97 1.89
N LEU A 12 -3.56 -3.70 1.60
CA LEU A 12 -3.69 -3.05 0.30
C LEU A 12 -5.12 -2.99 -0.27
N ALA A 13 -6.15 -3.27 0.54
CA ALA A 13 -7.54 -3.27 0.08
C ALA A 13 -8.00 -1.89 -0.48
N PHE A 14 -7.39 -0.80 -0.03
CA PHE A 14 -7.63 0.55 -0.58
C PHE A 14 -7.18 0.69 -2.04
N VAL A 15 -6.18 -0.08 -2.48
CA VAL A 15 -5.70 -0.10 -3.87
C VAL A 15 -6.75 -0.75 -4.77
N GLU A 16 -7.33 -1.86 -4.34
CA GLU A 16 -8.40 -2.56 -5.07
C GLU A 16 -9.66 -1.72 -5.18
N ARG A 17 -9.97 -0.92 -4.14
CA ARG A 17 -11.11 0.00 -4.11
C ARG A 17 -10.84 1.36 -4.76
N ALA A 18 -9.63 1.60 -5.29
CA ALA A 18 -9.21 2.89 -5.84
C ALA A 18 -9.39 4.08 -4.87
N GLU A 19 -9.11 3.86 -3.59
CA GLU A 19 -9.19 4.87 -2.54
C GLU A 19 -7.86 5.59 -2.32
N ASN A 20 -7.94 6.88 -1.97
CA ASN A 20 -6.77 7.69 -1.65
C ASN A 20 -6.42 7.58 -0.16
N VAL A 21 -5.15 7.36 0.16
CA VAL A 21 -4.64 7.34 1.54
C VAL A 21 -3.74 8.55 1.78
N VAL A 22 -4.05 9.35 2.81
CA VAL A 22 -3.25 10.50 3.22
C VAL A 22 -2.76 10.29 4.66
N LEU A 23 -1.45 10.37 4.88
CA LEU A 23 -0.84 10.21 6.20
C LEU A 23 -0.56 11.58 6.84
N ILE A 24 -1.29 11.92 7.90
CA ILE A 24 -1.16 13.21 8.61
C ILE A 24 -0.63 12.97 10.03
N GLY A 25 0.27 13.83 10.50
CA GLY A 25 0.74 13.82 11.90
C GLY A 25 2.11 14.47 12.09
N PRO A 26 2.61 14.56 13.34
CA PRO A 26 3.91 15.15 13.68
C PRO A 26 5.08 14.60 12.88
N SER A 27 6.17 15.38 12.74
CA SER A 27 7.41 14.91 12.09
C SER A 27 8.03 13.75 12.88
N GLY A 28 8.81 12.89 12.20
CA GLY A 28 9.56 11.80 12.84
C GLY A 28 8.78 10.52 13.16
N ILE A 29 7.46 10.46 12.96
CA ILE A 29 6.64 9.27 13.32
C ILE A 29 6.59 8.16 12.25
N GLY A 30 7.44 8.22 11.23
CA GLY A 30 7.56 7.19 10.20
C GLY A 30 6.55 7.23 9.04
N LYS A 31 5.84 8.36 8.82
CA LYS A 31 4.87 8.50 7.71
C LYS A 31 5.47 8.21 6.32
N THR A 32 6.63 8.80 6.03
CA THR A 32 7.35 8.58 4.77
C THR A 32 7.81 7.13 4.62
N HIS A 33 8.34 6.54 5.71
CA HIS A 33 8.74 5.14 5.72
C HIS A 33 7.54 4.21 5.43
N LEU A 34 6.39 4.48 6.05
CA LEU A 34 5.17 3.73 5.82
C LEU A 34 4.67 3.86 4.37
N ALA A 35 4.64 5.07 3.82
CA ALA A 35 4.22 5.31 2.43
C ALA A 35 5.11 4.54 1.43
N ILE A 36 6.43 4.56 1.62
CA ILE A 36 7.38 3.81 0.79
C ILE A 36 7.13 2.30 0.90
N ALA A 37 6.97 1.78 2.12
CA ALA A 37 6.71 0.36 2.34
C ALA A 37 5.40 -0.12 1.71
N LEU A 38 4.33 0.69 1.82
CA LEU A 38 3.03 0.41 1.19
C LEU A 38 3.15 0.41 -0.34
N GLY A 39 3.81 1.42 -0.92
CA GLY A 39 4.04 1.48 -2.37
C GLY A 39 4.86 0.30 -2.89
N TYR A 40 5.91 -0.09 -2.17
CA TYR A 40 6.72 -1.26 -2.51
C TYR A 40 5.91 -2.57 -2.45
N LYS A 41 5.07 -2.73 -1.42
CA LYS A 41 4.19 -3.90 -1.31
C LYS A 41 3.14 -3.94 -2.43
N ALA A 42 2.54 -2.79 -2.76
CA ALA A 42 1.56 -2.68 -3.84
C ALA A 42 2.17 -3.04 -5.20
N ALA A 43 3.38 -2.53 -5.49
CA ALA A 43 4.09 -2.86 -6.71
C ALA A 43 4.37 -4.37 -6.82
N GLN A 44 4.84 -5.01 -5.75
CA GLN A 44 5.07 -6.46 -5.74
C GLN A 44 3.78 -7.28 -5.96
N ALA A 45 2.66 -6.86 -5.36
CA ALA A 45 1.37 -7.51 -5.56
C ALA A 45 0.86 -7.35 -7.01
N GLY A 46 1.09 -6.19 -7.63
CA GLY A 46 0.77 -5.94 -9.04
C GLY A 46 1.65 -6.70 -10.03
N SER A 47 2.97 -6.79 -9.77
CA SER A 47 3.92 -7.52 -10.62
C SER A 47 3.61 -9.02 -10.72
N ARG A 48 3.00 -9.63 -9.69
CA ARG A 48 2.59 -11.04 -9.73
C ARG A 48 1.44 -11.30 -10.70
N HIS A 49 0.63 -10.31 -11.05
CA HIS A 49 -0.51 -10.45 -11.96
C HIS A 49 -0.19 -10.10 -13.43
N ALA A 50 0.98 -9.52 -13.71
CA ALA A 50 1.38 -9.14 -15.06
C ALA A 50 1.85 -10.33 -15.93
N SER A 51 2.11 -11.50 -15.34
CA SER A 51 2.62 -12.69 -16.06
C SER A 51 1.55 -13.66 -16.57
N SER A 52 0.25 -13.39 -16.36
CA SER A 52 -0.83 -14.31 -16.77
C SER A 52 -1.83 -13.72 -17.78
N ARG A 53 -1.51 -12.59 -18.43
CA ARG A 53 -2.26 -12.17 -19.63
C ARG A 53 -1.88 -13.08 -20.79
N GLN A 54 -2.55 -14.21 -20.89
CA GLN A 54 -2.67 -14.96 -22.13
C GLN A 54 -3.59 -14.14 -23.05
N PRO A 55 -3.09 -13.63 -24.19
CA PRO A 55 -3.94 -12.95 -25.15
C PRO A 55 -4.85 -13.98 -25.81
N THR A 56 -6.16 -13.77 -25.68
CA THR A 56 -7.19 -14.42 -26.51
C THR A 56 -7.25 -13.78 -27.88
#